data_AF-W4MGM3-F1
#
_entry.id   AF-W4MGM3-F1
#
_cell.length_a   1.000
_cell.length_b   1.000
_cell.length_c   1.000
_cell.angle_alpha   90.00
_cell.angle_beta   90.00
_cell.angle_gamma   90.00
#
_symmetry.space_group_name_H-M   'P 1'
#
loop_
_entity.id
_entity.type
_entity.pdbx_description
1 polymer ?
#
loop_
_entity_poly.entity_id
_entity_poly.type
_entity_poly.pdbx_seq_one_letter_code
_entity_poly.pdbx_strand_id
1 'polypeptide(L)'
;MMIAVDELPVFLSKLLAESDGVERVRRMLDWLRSIRQACGTSPPWLLCGSIGLDSFVDRHSLSSTINELQPQTIGAFDEETAVQCLHRLANSAPYTLHLTADVAREMIQRVGWPIPYYLQLMFHALVELPQAQRSQSYPAVADIEAAYQTLLGPHHRSHFAH
;
A
#
# COMPACT_ATOMS: atom_id res chain seq x y z
N MET A 1 -16.30 10.65 11.11
CA MET A 1 -15.76 9.44 11.76
C MET A 1 -15.92 8.29 10.77
N MET A 2 -14.90 7.45 10.58
CA MET A 2 -14.90 6.29 9.68
C MET A 2 -14.49 5.05 10.49
N ILE A 3 -15.07 3.89 10.18
CA ILE A 3 -14.67 2.61 10.79
C ILE A 3 -13.86 1.83 9.76
N ALA A 4 -12.61 1.52 10.09
CA ALA A 4 -11.74 0.69 9.26
C ALA A 4 -11.41 -0.61 10.00
N VAL A 5 -11.56 -1.74 9.33
CA VAL A 5 -11.18 -3.07 9.83
C VAL A 5 -10.11 -3.62 8.89
N ASP A 6 -8.92 -3.81 9.42
CA ASP A 6 -7.79 -4.36 8.67
C ASP A 6 -7.71 -5.88 8.81
N GLU A 7 -7.26 -6.54 7.74
CA GLU A 7 -7.08 -8.00 7.64
C GLU A 7 -8.27 -8.86 8.08
N LEU A 8 -9.50 -8.41 7.76
CA LEU A 8 -10.71 -9.19 8.02
C LEU A 8 -10.65 -10.60 7.40
N PRO A 9 -10.20 -10.80 6.15
CA PRO A 9 -10.11 -12.14 5.56
C PRO A 9 -9.20 -13.11 6.32
N VAL A 10 -8.11 -12.62 6.93
CA VAL A 10 -7.21 -13.45 7.76
C VAL A 10 -7.94 -13.92 9.01
N PHE A 11 -8.71 -13.04 9.65
CA PHE A 11 -9.54 -13.41 10.79
C PHE A 11 -10.60 -14.45 10.41
N LEU A 12 -11.30 -14.25 9.28
CA LEU A 12 -12.29 -15.21 8.79
C LEU A 12 -11.65 -16.56 8.43
N SER A 13 -10.44 -16.56 7.88
CA SER A 13 -9.69 -17.78 7.58
C SER A 13 -9.34 -18.57 8.84
N LYS A 14 -8.99 -17.89 9.95
CA LYS A 14 -8.77 -18.53 11.25
C LYS A 14 -10.07 -19.11 11.82
N LEU A 15 -11.17 -18.36 11.75
CA LEU A 15 -12.49 -18.85 12.17
C LEU A 15 -12.95 -20.06 11.36
N LEU A 16 -12.62 -20.10 10.07
CA LEU A 16 -12.98 -21.20 9.18
C LEU A 16 -12.28 -22.52 9.56
N ALA A 17 -11.09 -22.46 10.18
CA ALA A 17 -10.34 -23.62 10.61
C ALA A 17 -10.90 -24.29 11.88
N GLU A 18 -11.83 -23.64 12.57
CA GLU A 18 -12.48 -24.15 13.78
C GLU A 18 -13.64 -25.11 13.45
N SER A 19 -14.16 -25.80 14.48
CA SER A 19 -15.40 -26.58 14.35
C SER A 19 -16.57 -25.68 13.97
N ASP A 20 -17.39 -26.15 13.01
CA ASP A 20 -18.48 -25.41 12.40
C ASP A 20 -18.03 -24.07 11.76
N GLY A 21 -16.79 -24.00 11.28
CA GLY A 21 -16.13 -22.77 10.82
C GLY A 21 -16.92 -21.97 9.78
N VAL A 22 -17.58 -22.62 8.82
CA VAL A 22 -18.41 -21.94 7.81
C VAL A 22 -19.59 -21.21 8.46
N GLU A 23 -20.29 -21.87 9.40
CA GLU A 23 -21.42 -21.27 10.12
C GLU A 23 -20.96 -20.13 11.04
N ARG A 24 -19.79 -20.26 11.67
CA ARG A 24 -19.17 -19.19 12.46
C ARG A 24 -18.85 -17.96 11.61
N VAL A 25 -18.23 -18.17 10.44
CA VAL A 25 -17.93 -17.10 9.48
C VAL A 25 -19.22 -16.43 9.02
N ARG A 26 -20.25 -17.20 8.66
CA ARG A 26 -21.56 -16.66 8.27
C ARG A 26 -22.16 -15.78 9.37
N ARG A 27 -22.26 -16.29 10.60
CA ARG A 27 -22.80 -15.54 11.75
C ARG A 27 -22.04 -14.23 11.98
N MET A 28 -20.71 -14.27 11.87
CA MET A 28 -19.88 -13.06 11.99
C MET A 28 -20.17 -12.05 10.89
N LEU A 29 -20.25 -12.49 9.63
CA LEU A 29 -20.52 -11.61 8.48
C LEU A 29 -21.94 -11.04 8.51
N ASP A 30 -22.93 -11.84 8.89
CA ASP A 30 -24.32 -11.40 9.07
C ASP A 30 -24.46 -10.40 10.21
N TRP A 31 -23.79 -10.66 11.34
CA TRP A 31 -23.72 -9.70 12.44
C TRP A 31 -23.08 -8.39 11.98
N LEU A 32 -21.94 -8.45 11.29
CA LEU A 32 -21.25 -7.25 10.79
C LEU A 32 -22.12 -6.48 9.78
N ARG A 33 -22.81 -7.19 8.89
CA ARG A 33 -23.80 -6.62 7.97
C ARG A 33 -24.93 -5.92 8.71
N SER A 34 -25.50 -6.55 9.73
CA SER A 34 -26.60 -5.96 10.50
C SER A 34 -26.20 -4.64 11.18
N ILE A 35 -24.96 -4.55 11.67
CA ILE A 35 -24.41 -3.30 12.22
C ILE A 35 -24.30 -2.24 11.13
N ARG A 36 -23.70 -2.57 9.98
CA ARG A 36 -23.57 -1.64 8.86
C ARG A 36 -24.92 -1.11 8.40
N GLN A 37 -25.91 -1.98 8.27
CA GLN A 37 -27.26 -1.61 7.85
C GLN A 37 -27.98 -0.73 8.89
N ALA A 38 -27.80 -1.01 10.18
CA ALA A 38 -28.37 -0.20 11.26
C ALA A 38 -27.78 1.22 11.31
N CYS A 39 -26.49 1.38 10.99
CA CYS A 39 -25.83 2.67 10.90
C CYS A 39 -26.10 3.42 9.57
N GLY A 40 -26.61 2.73 8.54
CA GLY A 40 -26.79 3.30 7.21
C GLY A 40 -25.44 3.66 6.55
N THR A 41 -25.34 4.85 5.97
CA THR A 41 -24.12 5.33 5.29
C THR A 41 -23.13 6.03 6.23
N SER A 42 -23.46 6.17 7.53
CA SER A 42 -22.64 6.92 8.48
C SER A 42 -22.47 6.16 9.81
N PRO A 43 -21.22 5.87 10.23
CA PRO A 43 -19.96 6.18 9.56
C PRO A 43 -19.72 5.28 8.32
N PRO A 44 -18.92 5.73 7.33
CA PRO A 44 -18.46 4.85 6.26
C PRO A 44 -17.59 3.72 6.83
N TRP A 45 -17.68 2.55 6.19
CA TRP A 45 -16.94 1.35 6.55
C TRP A 45 -15.91 1.03 5.47
N LEU A 46 -14.67 0.76 5.90
CA LEU A 46 -13.61 0.26 5.04
C LEU A 46 -13.14 -1.11 5.58
N LEU A 47 -13.28 -2.15 4.77
CA LEU A 47 -12.79 -3.49 5.10
C LEU A 47 -11.58 -3.77 4.22
N CYS A 48 -10.42 -3.89 4.84
CA CYS A 48 -9.16 -4.16 4.16
C CYS A 48 -8.78 -5.63 4.30
N GLY A 49 -7.99 -6.11 3.36
CA GLY A 49 -7.39 -7.44 3.40
C GLY A 49 -6.35 -7.59 2.30
N SER A 50 -5.31 -8.35 2.60
CA SER A 50 -4.28 -8.75 1.63
C SER A 50 -4.82 -9.73 0.57
N ILE A 51 -5.92 -10.42 0.88
CA ILE A 51 -6.67 -11.27 -0.04
C ILE A 51 -8.07 -10.69 -0.26
N GLY A 52 -8.63 -10.89 -1.46
CA GLY A 52 -9.98 -10.45 -1.79
C GLY A 52 -11.03 -11.08 -0.87
N LEU A 53 -11.74 -10.24 -0.10
CA LEU A 53 -12.86 -10.68 0.74
C LEU A 53 -13.99 -11.27 -0.12
N ASP A 54 -14.21 -10.71 -1.31
CA ASP A 54 -15.11 -11.19 -2.35
C ASP A 54 -14.78 -12.64 -2.77
N SER A 55 -13.53 -12.89 -3.12
CA SER A 55 -13.04 -14.22 -3.50
C SER A 55 -13.17 -15.21 -2.34
N PHE A 56 -12.93 -14.76 -1.11
CA PHE A 56 -13.10 -15.58 0.09
C PHE A 56 -14.56 -15.99 0.30
N VAL A 57 -15.51 -15.06 0.27
CA VAL A 57 -16.93 -15.38 0.50
C VAL A 57 -17.54 -16.19 -0.64
N ASP A 58 -17.13 -15.94 -1.89
CA ASP A 58 -17.60 -16.67 -3.06
C ASP A 58 -17.24 -18.15 -2.96
N ARG A 59 -16.00 -18.46 -2.55
CA ARG A 59 -15.53 -19.83 -2.35
C ARG A 59 -16.36 -20.62 -1.33
N HIS A 60 -16.99 -19.93 -0.40
CA HIS A 60 -17.78 -20.53 0.68
C HIS A 60 -19.29 -20.33 0.52
N SER A 61 -19.76 -19.83 -0.64
CA SER A 61 -21.18 -19.53 -0.89
C SER A 61 -21.78 -18.54 0.13
N LEU A 62 -21.00 -17.51 0.48
CA LEU A 62 -21.36 -16.47 1.45
C LEU A 62 -21.47 -15.07 0.82
N SER A 63 -21.45 -14.94 -0.51
CA SER A 63 -21.47 -13.64 -1.21
C SER A 63 -22.65 -12.75 -0.79
N SER A 64 -23.78 -13.36 -0.40
CA SER A 64 -24.97 -12.64 0.09
C SER A 64 -24.71 -11.83 1.36
N THR A 65 -23.70 -12.16 2.16
CA THR A 65 -23.42 -11.49 3.45
C THR A 65 -22.65 -10.17 3.28
N ILE A 66 -22.11 -9.90 2.09
CA ILE A 66 -21.34 -8.69 1.77
C ILE A 66 -21.83 -7.96 0.52
N ASN A 67 -22.99 -8.32 -0.02
CA ASN A 67 -23.45 -7.85 -1.34
C ASN A 67 -23.66 -6.33 -1.43
N GLU A 68 -23.69 -5.62 -0.31
CA GLU A 68 -23.78 -4.16 -0.24
C GLU A 68 -22.40 -3.48 -0.29
N LEU A 69 -21.31 -4.23 -0.15
CA LEU A 69 -19.95 -3.71 -0.24
C LEU A 69 -19.53 -3.55 -1.70
N GLN A 70 -18.76 -2.50 -1.96
CA GLN A 70 -18.16 -2.28 -3.26
C GLN A 70 -16.67 -2.62 -3.19
N PRO A 71 -16.19 -3.64 -3.93
CA PRO A 71 -14.77 -3.95 -3.97
C PRO A 71 -14.03 -2.78 -4.62
N GLN A 72 -12.90 -2.41 -4.03
CA GLN A 72 -11.99 -1.38 -4.55
C GLN A 72 -10.58 -1.96 -4.53
N THR A 73 -9.92 -1.97 -5.68
CA THR A 73 -8.53 -2.42 -5.79
C THR A 73 -7.62 -1.21 -5.70
N ILE A 74 -6.66 -1.25 -4.78
CA ILE A 74 -5.63 -0.21 -4.67
C ILE A 74 -4.45 -0.63 -5.53
N GLY A 75 -4.25 0.06 -6.65
CA GLY A 75 -3.12 -0.14 -7.55
C GLY A 75 -1.92 0.75 -7.22
N ALA A 76 -0.87 0.62 -8.03
CA ALA A 76 0.18 1.63 -8.09
C ALA A 76 -0.38 2.99 -8.50
N PHE A 77 0.32 4.07 -8.11
CA PHE A 77 0.00 5.39 -8.62
C PHE A 77 0.21 5.48 -10.13
N ASP A 78 -0.57 6.32 -10.79
CA ASP A 78 -0.18 6.80 -12.11
C ASP A 78 1.09 7.69 -12.01
N GLU A 79 1.72 7.93 -13.15
CA GLU A 79 2.98 8.68 -13.21
C GLU A 79 2.84 10.09 -12.58
N GLU A 80 1.74 10.78 -12.87
CA GLU A 80 1.51 12.13 -12.36
C GLU A 80 1.40 12.15 -10.83
N THR A 81 0.60 11.24 -10.26
CA THR A 81 0.43 11.09 -8.82
C THR A 81 1.73 10.67 -8.15
N ALA A 82 2.52 9.80 -8.78
CA ALA A 82 3.83 9.39 -8.29
C ALA A 82 4.84 10.56 -8.27
N VAL A 83 4.89 11.38 -9.32
CA VAL A 83 5.73 12.59 -9.38
C VAL A 83 5.31 13.58 -8.30
N GLN A 84 4.00 13.82 -8.13
CA GLN A 84 3.49 14.69 -7.07
C GLN A 84 3.80 14.14 -5.67
N CYS A 85 3.80 12.82 -5.48
CA CYS A 85 4.20 12.19 -4.23
C CYS A 85 5.67 12.47 -3.91
N LEU A 86 6.57 12.27 -4.87
CA LEU A 86 8.01 12.54 -4.72
C LEU A 86 8.30 14.03 -4.46
N HIS A 87 7.64 14.94 -5.17
CA HIS A 87 7.78 16.37 -4.89
C HIS A 87 7.27 16.76 -3.50
N ARG A 88 6.18 16.15 -3.03
CA ARG A 88 5.70 16.39 -1.66
C ARG A 88 6.70 15.89 -0.62
N LEU A 89 7.30 14.72 -0.82
CA LEU A 89 8.36 14.22 0.05
C LEU A 89 9.57 15.17 0.07
N ALA A 90 10.03 15.60 -1.09
CA ALA A 90 11.17 16.50 -1.25
C ALA A 90 10.99 17.89 -0.58
N ASN A 91 9.75 18.34 -0.44
CA ASN A 91 9.38 19.61 0.19
C ASN A 91 8.81 19.46 1.62
N SER A 92 8.78 18.24 2.16
CA SER A 92 8.30 17.97 3.52
C SER A 92 9.47 17.95 4.51
N ALA A 93 9.30 18.59 5.67
CA ALA A 93 10.33 18.59 6.71
C ALA A 93 10.67 17.14 7.13
N PRO A 94 11.95 16.80 7.33
CA PRO A 94 13.13 17.68 7.41
C PRO A 94 13.79 18.00 6.06
N TYR A 95 13.22 17.56 4.95
CA TYR A 95 13.82 17.66 3.63
C TYR A 95 13.49 18.99 2.94
N THR A 96 14.47 19.52 2.22
CA THR A 96 14.27 20.60 1.26
C THR A 96 15.20 20.31 0.09
N LEU A 97 14.73 19.46 -0.81
CA LEU A 97 15.51 18.96 -1.94
C LEU A 97 14.89 19.47 -3.23
N HIS A 98 15.68 20.12 -4.08
CA HIS A 98 15.20 20.50 -5.42
C HIS A 98 15.18 19.28 -6.34
N LEU A 99 14.11 18.49 -6.24
CA LEU A 99 13.85 17.39 -7.14
C LEU A 99 13.23 17.93 -8.44
N THR A 100 13.88 17.74 -9.58
CA THR A 100 13.28 18.08 -10.88
C THR A 100 12.34 16.97 -11.35
N ALA A 101 11.46 17.28 -12.29
CA ALA A 101 10.53 16.29 -12.85
C ALA A 101 11.27 15.11 -13.52
N ASP A 102 12.41 15.38 -14.17
CA ASP A 102 13.19 14.34 -14.85
C ASP A 102 13.82 13.36 -13.86
N VAL A 103 14.34 13.86 -12.73
CA VAL A 103 14.86 13.01 -11.65
C VAL A 103 13.74 12.18 -11.02
N ALA A 104 12.56 12.79 -10.78
CA ALA A 104 11.41 12.07 -10.26
C ALA A 104 10.92 10.96 -11.21
N ARG A 105 10.87 11.23 -12.52
CA ARG A 105 10.51 10.22 -13.52
C ARG A 105 11.51 9.09 -13.59
N GLU A 106 12.80 9.39 -13.54
CA GLU A 106 13.84 8.35 -13.50
C GLU A 106 13.66 7.44 -12.27
N MET A 107 13.39 8.01 -11.10
CA MET A 107 13.08 7.23 -9.88
C MET A 107 11.88 6.30 -10.10
N ILE A 108 10.80 6.81 -10.69
CA ILE A 108 9.58 6.04 -10.96
C ILE A 108 9.87 4.89 -11.92
N GLN A 109 10.59 5.16 -13.00
CA GLN A 109 10.99 4.15 -13.99
C GLN A 109 11.85 3.07 -13.34
N ARG A 110 12.79 3.45 -12.48
CA ARG A 110 13.68 2.51 -11.81
C ARG A 110 12.98 1.63 -10.77
N VAL A 111 11.98 2.19 -10.08
CA VAL A 111 11.11 1.47 -9.15
C VAL A 111 10.18 0.49 -9.88
N GLY A 112 9.69 0.85 -11.07
CA GLY A 112 8.84 0.01 -11.93
C GLY A 112 7.39 -0.13 -11.45
N TRP A 113 7.15 -0.21 -10.14
CA TRP A 113 5.82 -0.27 -9.53
C TRP A 113 5.63 0.87 -8.50
N PRO A 114 5.10 2.04 -8.90
CA PRO A 114 5.10 3.24 -8.07
C PRO A 114 4.02 3.24 -6.99
N ILE A 115 4.10 2.30 -6.05
CA ILE A 115 3.33 2.39 -4.79
C ILE A 115 4.04 3.32 -3.81
N PRO A 116 3.29 4.00 -2.91
CA PRO A 116 3.86 4.96 -1.95
C PRO A 116 5.10 4.45 -1.22
N TYR A 117 5.05 3.18 -0.77
CA TYR A 117 6.13 2.57 -0.01
C TYR A 117 7.45 2.49 -0.80
N TYR A 118 7.41 2.03 -2.05
CA TYR A 118 8.61 1.94 -2.89
C TYR A 118 9.15 3.31 -3.31
N LEU A 119 8.27 4.27 -3.56
CA LEU A 119 8.67 5.66 -3.85
C LEU A 119 9.39 6.29 -2.64
N GLN A 120 8.88 6.08 -1.43
CA GLN A 120 9.52 6.54 -0.19
C GLN A 120 10.88 5.89 0.02
N LEU A 121 10.98 4.58 -0.20
CA LEU A 121 12.23 3.84 -0.06
C LEU A 121 13.29 4.34 -1.04
N MET A 122 12.93 4.52 -2.32
CA MET A 122 13.79 5.10 -3.35
C MET A 122 14.21 6.54 -3.02
N PHE A 123 13.28 7.35 -2.52
CA PHE A 123 13.55 8.72 -2.10
C PHE A 123 14.52 8.78 -0.92
N HIS A 124 14.34 7.95 0.10
CA HIS A 124 15.27 7.90 1.23
C HIS A 124 16.65 7.42 0.80
N ALA A 125 16.75 6.41 -0.06
CA ALA A 125 18.04 5.95 -0.61
C ALA A 125 18.80 7.07 -1.34
N LEU A 126 18.06 7.93 -2.06
CA LEU A 126 18.64 9.11 -2.70
C LEU A 126 19.16 10.10 -1.66
N VAL A 127 18.33 10.45 -0.67
CA VAL A 127 18.69 11.43 0.38
C VAL A 127 19.88 10.97 1.23
N GLU A 128 19.96 9.69 1.54
CA GLU A 128 21.00 9.06 2.35
C GLU A 128 22.28 8.76 1.56
N LEU A 129 22.28 9.01 0.25
CA LEU A 129 23.44 8.75 -0.60
C LEU A 129 24.68 9.52 -0.08
N PRO A 130 25.83 8.85 0.14
CA PRO A 130 27.02 9.51 0.68
C PRO A 130 27.51 10.65 -0.22
N GLN A 131 28.00 11.76 0.35
CA GLN A 131 28.46 12.92 -0.43
C GLN A 131 29.51 12.57 -1.50
N ALA A 132 30.37 11.59 -1.23
CA ALA A 132 31.38 11.11 -2.18
C ALA A 132 30.81 10.42 -3.43
N GLN A 133 29.56 9.97 -3.38
CA GLN A 133 28.86 9.31 -4.48
C GLN A 133 27.87 10.26 -5.20
N ARG A 134 27.64 11.46 -4.65
CA ARG A 134 26.73 12.45 -5.24
C ARG A 134 27.39 13.14 -6.44
N SER A 135 26.59 13.41 -7.46
CA SER A 135 26.94 14.28 -8.56
C SER A 135 27.12 15.74 -8.10
N GLN A 136 27.79 16.55 -8.93
CA GLN A 136 27.99 17.98 -8.63
C GLN A 136 26.67 18.77 -8.61
N SER A 137 25.66 18.31 -9.35
CA SER A 137 24.34 18.96 -9.47
C SER A 137 23.28 18.21 -8.69
N TYR A 138 23.65 17.63 -7.55
CA TYR A 138 22.77 16.78 -6.76
C TYR A 138 21.47 17.50 -6.31
N PRO A 139 20.29 16.87 -6.45
CA PRO A 139 20.07 15.56 -7.08
C PRO A 139 19.96 15.66 -8.61
N ALA A 140 20.59 14.71 -9.31
CA ALA A 140 20.50 14.56 -10.76
C ALA A 140 20.12 13.12 -11.17
N VAL A 141 19.76 12.92 -12.44
CA VAL A 141 19.39 11.60 -12.99
C VAL A 141 20.51 10.57 -12.76
N ALA A 142 21.77 11.00 -12.84
CA ALA A 142 22.93 10.14 -12.61
C ALA A 142 23.02 9.58 -11.17
N ASP A 143 22.40 10.24 -10.18
CA ASP A 143 22.42 9.80 -8.78
C ASP A 143 21.41 8.67 -8.52
N ILE A 144 20.42 8.48 -9.40
CA ILE A 144 19.34 7.51 -9.20
C ILE A 144 19.85 6.08 -9.23
N GLU A 145 20.76 5.75 -10.14
CA GLU A 145 21.32 4.39 -10.20
C GLU A 145 22.10 4.07 -8.92
N ALA A 146 22.92 5.00 -8.42
CA ALA A 146 23.69 4.79 -7.19
C ALA A 146 22.78 4.62 -5.96
N ALA A 147 21.71 5.43 -5.87
CA ALA A 147 20.70 5.32 -4.83
C ALA A 147 19.97 3.97 -4.91
N TYR A 148 19.60 3.53 -6.12
CA TYR A 148 18.93 2.26 -6.34
C TYR A 148 19.82 1.07 -5.96
N GLN A 149 21.11 1.09 -6.32
CA GLN A 149 22.05 0.03 -5.93
C GLN A 149 22.24 -0.08 -4.41
N THR A 150 22.11 1.03 -3.68
CA THR A 150 22.15 1.04 -2.21
C THR A 150 20.98 0.25 -1.60
N LEU A 151 19.81 0.26 -2.25
CA LEU A 151 18.65 -0.54 -1.85
C LEU A 151 18.82 -2.04 -2.10
N LEU A 152 19.61 -2.42 -3.11
CA LEU A 152 19.91 -3.82 -3.43
C LEU A 152 21.06 -4.40 -2.59
N GLY A 153 21.78 -3.53 -1.87
CA GLY A 153 22.86 -3.90 -0.98
C GLY A 153 22.43 -4.85 0.14
N PRO A 154 23.38 -5.62 0.72
CA PRO A 154 23.09 -6.66 1.71
C PRO A 154 22.37 -6.15 2.96
N HIS A 155 22.48 -4.87 3.28
CA HIS A 155 21.80 -4.24 4.43
C HIS A 155 20.29 -4.01 4.23
N HIS A 156 19.80 -3.93 3.00
CA HIS A 156 18.39 -3.63 2.69
C HIS A 156 17.60 -4.82 2.09
N ARG A 157 18.25 -5.98 1.86
CA ARG A 157 17.61 -7.19 1.34
C ARG A 157 16.45 -7.71 2.20
N SER A 158 16.42 -7.42 3.50
CA SER A 158 15.32 -7.77 4.39
C SER A 158 14.02 -7.01 4.10
N HIS A 159 14.09 -5.82 3.47
CA HIS A 159 12.91 -5.01 3.16
C HIS A 159 12.16 -5.48 1.91
N PHE A 160 12.84 -6.21 1.02
CA PHE A 160 12.27 -6.75 -0.22
C PHE A 160 11.98 -8.26 -0.14
N ALA A 161 12.26 -8.91 0.99
CA ALA A 161 11.94 -10.31 1.23
C ALA A 161 10.57 -10.42 1.92
N HIS A 162 9.48 -10.23 1.17
CA HIS A 162 8.13 -10.64 1.55
C HIS A 162 7.47 -11.34 0.37
#